data_AF-A0A5J4P9H5-F1
#
_entry.id   AF-A0A5J4P9H5-F1
#
_cell.length_a   1.000
_cell.length_b   1.000
_cell.length_c   1.000
_cell.angle_alpha   90.00
_cell.angle_beta   90.00
_cell.angle_gamma   90.00
#
_symmetry.space_group_name_H-M   'P 1'
#
loop_
_entity.id
_entity.type
_entity.pdbx_description
1 polymer ?
#
loop_
_entity_poly.entity_id
_entity_poly.type
_entity_poly.pdbx_seq_one_letter_code
_entity_poly.pdbx_strand_id
1 'polypeptide(L)'
;TAVDNGKKITDLPPATGGIESYKIEVVDITGESKQLNLFSAISIVNKKMAIRRWNETLSTPVGEAFGNIDFLRDLPTVLGLGAYLVKDDRTRRKLDPTNHYKFADGSPAALNGSMGQYLWCWNKHYYSWWRDGNYIYEAVSTEPIAQGECYYIPAGGTSAFGAGVMDRTSNLLCSLISDDVRYRGGNNNAAYDDTYRTFLGKAASNIAATTF
;
A
#
# COMPACT_ATOMS: atom_id res chain seq x y z
N THR A 1 -15.04 0.74 -55.21
CA THR A 1 -15.60 -0.28 -54.30
C THR A 1 -14.66 -0.42 -53.12
N ALA A 2 -15.08 0.00 -51.92
CA ALA A 2 -14.22 0.07 -50.73
C ALA A 2 -14.07 -1.28 -49.98
N VAL A 3 -14.45 -2.39 -50.62
CA VAL A 3 -14.63 -3.70 -49.97
C VAL A 3 -13.71 -4.80 -50.53
N ASP A 4 -12.89 -4.49 -51.54
CA ASP A 4 -12.13 -5.51 -52.28
C ASP A 4 -10.84 -6.00 -51.58
N ASN A 5 -10.55 -5.53 -50.36
CA ASN A 5 -9.33 -5.89 -49.60
C ASN A 5 -9.60 -6.41 -48.17
N GLY A 6 -10.85 -6.78 -47.84
CA GLY A 6 -11.18 -7.35 -46.54
C GLY A 6 -10.66 -8.78 -46.37
N LYS A 7 -9.40 -8.96 -45.98
CA LYS A 7 -8.86 -10.27 -45.58
C LYS A 7 -9.33 -10.62 -44.19
N LYS A 8 -9.68 -11.90 -43.96
CA LYS A 8 -9.93 -12.42 -42.61
C LYS A 8 -8.61 -12.41 -41.84
N ILE A 9 -8.67 -12.26 -40.52
CA ILE A 9 -7.47 -12.20 -39.65
C ILE A 9 -6.56 -13.42 -39.81
N THR A 10 -7.12 -14.58 -40.13
CA THR A 10 -6.40 -15.84 -40.39
C THR A 10 -5.57 -15.84 -41.67
N ASP A 11 -5.92 -14.95 -42.62
CA ASP A 11 -5.33 -14.90 -43.96
C ASP A 11 -4.29 -13.76 -44.06
N LEU A 12 -4.00 -13.10 -42.93
CA LEU A 12 -3.02 -12.04 -42.82
C LEU A 12 -1.61 -12.64 -42.60
N PRO A 13 -0.58 -12.09 -43.29
CA PRO A 13 0.79 -12.51 -43.06
C PRO A 13 1.24 -12.15 -41.63
N PRO A 14 2.18 -12.92 -41.04
CA PRO A 14 2.75 -12.59 -39.73
C PRO A 14 3.43 -11.21 -39.73
N ALA A 15 3.34 -10.54 -38.58
CA ALA A 15 3.99 -9.27 -38.32
C ALA A 15 5.54 -9.38 -38.41
N THR A 16 6.18 -8.47 -39.16
CA THR A 16 7.65 -8.42 -39.38
C THR A 16 8.35 -7.20 -38.75
N GLY A 17 7.61 -6.30 -38.07
CA GLY A 17 8.15 -5.08 -37.45
C GLY A 17 8.10 -5.09 -35.91
N GLY A 18 8.67 -4.06 -35.28
CA GLY A 18 8.56 -3.84 -33.84
C GLY A 18 7.14 -3.44 -33.42
N ILE A 19 6.70 -3.89 -32.25
CA ILE A 19 5.32 -3.71 -31.73
C ILE A 19 4.91 -2.22 -31.71
N GLU A 20 5.89 -1.33 -31.55
CA GLU A 20 5.75 0.14 -31.53
C GLU A 20 5.18 0.74 -32.81
N SER A 21 5.33 0.07 -33.95
CA SER A 21 4.79 0.53 -35.24
C SER A 21 3.36 0.06 -35.52
N TYR A 22 2.81 -0.82 -34.68
CA TYR A 22 1.47 -1.35 -34.88
C TYR A 22 0.40 -0.48 -34.22
N LYS A 23 -0.71 -0.33 -34.94
CA LYS A 23 -1.92 0.35 -34.47
C LYS A 23 -3.05 -0.67 -34.42
N ILE A 24 -3.88 -0.56 -33.40
CA ILE A 24 -5.12 -1.30 -33.26
C ILE A 24 -6.29 -0.35 -33.38
N GLU A 25 -7.34 -0.80 -34.06
CA GLU A 25 -8.64 -0.16 -33.99
C GLU A 25 -9.32 -0.57 -32.68
N VAL A 26 -9.83 0.41 -31.94
CA VAL A 26 -10.61 0.21 -30.73
C VAL A 26 -11.90 0.99 -30.86
N VAL A 27 -12.99 0.43 -30.33
CA VAL A 27 -14.29 1.10 -30.32
C VAL A 27 -14.53 1.65 -28.93
N ASP A 28 -14.78 2.95 -28.83
CA ASP A 28 -15.13 3.61 -27.57
C ASP A 28 -16.56 3.24 -27.12
N ILE A 29 -16.93 3.53 -25.88
CA ILE A 29 -18.25 3.26 -25.32
C ILE A 29 -19.38 3.95 -26.10
N THR A 30 -19.05 4.99 -26.85
CA THR A 30 -19.95 5.75 -27.73
C THR A 30 -20.18 5.09 -29.08
N GLY A 31 -19.45 4.00 -29.40
CA GLY A 31 -19.51 3.31 -30.68
C GLY A 31 -18.59 3.87 -31.76
N GLU A 32 -17.79 4.90 -31.45
CA GLU A 32 -16.81 5.45 -32.40
C GLU A 32 -15.52 4.63 -32.45
N SER A 33 -15.07 4.31 -33.67
CA SER A 33 -13.75 3.71 -33.92
C SER A 33 -12.63 4.73 -33.73
N LYS A 34 -11.67 4.39 -32.87
CA LYS A 34 -10.45 5.14 -32.58
C LYS A 34 -9.22 4.26 -32.84
N GLN A 35 -8.07 4.89 -33.07
CA GLN A 35 -6.79 4.17 -33.20
C GLN A 35 -6.01 4.25 -31.88
N LEU A 36 -5.46 3.12 -31.42
CA LEU A 36 -4.47 3.06 -30.36
C LEU A 36 -3.18 2.43 -30.86
N ASN A 37 -2.05 2.84 -30.32
CA ASN A 37 -0.78 2.15 -30.55
C ASN A 37 -0.76 0.83 -29.76
N LEU A 38 -0.38 -0.28 -30.39
CA LEU A 38 -0.39 -1.60 -29.77
C LEU A 38 0.60 -1.69 -28.60
N PHE A 39 1.76 -1.05 -28.70
CA PHE A 39 2.73 -0.96 -27.62
C PHE A 39 2.19 -0.12 -26.45
N SER A 40 1.48 0.97 -26.73
CA SER A 40 0.79 1.75 -25.68
C SER A 40 -0.32 0.95 -25.00
N ALA A 41 -1.09 0.16 -25.76
CA ALA A 41 -2.13 -0.70 -25.19
C ALA A 41 -1.54 -1.82 -24.31
N ILE A 42 -0.48 -2.49 -24.77
CA ILE A 42 0.22 -3.53 -24.01
C ILE A 42 0.92 -2.93 -22.79
N SER A 43 1.52 -1.75 -22.89
CA SER A 43 2.16 -1.09 -21.76
C SER A 43 1.15 -0.61 -20.71
N ILE A 44 -0.09 -0.29 -21.08
CA ILE A 44 -1.16 -0.04 -20.09
C ILE A 44 -1.50 -1.33 -19.33
N VAL A 45 -1.53 -2.49 -20.01
CA VAL A 45 -1.76 -3.79 -19.38
C VAL A 45 -0.55 -4.26 -18.55
N ASN A 46 0.67 -3.95 -18.99
CA ASN A 46 1.92 -4.34 -18.32
C ASN A 46 2.47 -3.29 -17.35
N LYS A 47 1.83 -2.12 -17.23
CA LYS A 47 2.21 -1.12 -16.24
C LYS A 47 2.06 -1.75 -14.85
N LYS A 48 3.12 -1.64 -14.05
CA LYS A 48 3.15 -2.03 -12.64
C LYS A 48 2.31 -1.06 -11.80
N MET A 49 1.02 -0.99 -12.10
CA MET A 49 0.09 -0.06 -11.49
C MET A 49 -1.21 -0.78 -11.14
N ALA A 50 -1.60 -0.63 -9.88
CA ALA A 50 -2.83 -1.17 -9.34
C ALA A 50 -3.88 -0.08 -9.39
N ILE A 51 -5.04 -0.33 -10.01
CA ILE A 51 -6.08 0.67 -10.19
C ILE A 51 -7.42 0.12 -9.74
N ARG A 52 -8.16 0.96 -9.00
CA ARG A 52 -9.59 0.79 -8.75
C ARG A 52 -10.32 2.03 -9.29
N ARG A 53 -11.52 1.83 -9.82
CA ARG A 53 -12.38 2.93 -10.26
C ARG A 53 -13.78 2.81 -9.68
N TRP A 54 -14.44 3.95 -9.50
CA TRP A 54 -15.80 4.04 -8.98
C TRP A 54 -16.65 4.89 -9.90
N ASN A 55 -17.84 4.41 -10.22
CA ASN A 55 -18.82 5.20 -10.94
C ASN A 55 -19.54 6.14 -9.96
N GLU A 56 -19.27 7.43 -10.06
CA GLU A 56 -19.78 8.44 -9.14
C GLU A 56 -21.30 8.65 -9.27
N THR A 57 -21.91 8.24 -10.38
CA THR A 57 -23.37 8.31 -10.56
C THR A 57 -24.13 7.23 -9.78
N LEU A 58 -23.46 6.13 -9.44
CA LEU A 58 -24.10 4.98 -8.77
C LEU A 58 -24.14 5.14 -7.24
N SER A 59 -23.50 6.18 -6.69
CA SER A 59 -23.44 6.44 -5.23
C SER A 59 -23.11 5.19 -4.40
N THR A 60 -22.20 4.35 -4.90
CA THR A 60 -21.82 3.08 -4.29
C THR A 60 -20.37 3.12 -3.80
N PRO A 61 -20.06 2.56 -2.62
CA PRO A 61 -18.69 2.39 -2.18
C PRO A 61 -17.95 1.27 -2.93
N VAL A 62 -18.66 0.48 -3.75
CA VAL A 62 -18.10 -0.69 -4.45
C VAL A 62 -17.39 -0.24 -5.73
N GLY A 63 -16.05 -0.34 -5.71
CA GLY A 63 -15.21 -0.04 -6.87
C GLY A 63 -14.86 -1.27 -7.69
N GLU A 64 -14.66 -1.10 -8.98
CA GLU A 64 -14.25 -2.16 -9.91
C GLU A 64 -12.74 -2.12 -10.15
N ALA A 65 -12.14 -3.29 -10.37
CA ALA A 65 -10.72 -3.41 -10.71
C ALA A 65 -10.50 -2.98 -12.16
N PHE A 66 -9.42 -2.25 -12.42
CA PHE A 66 -9.08 -1.77 -13.76
C PHE A 66 -7.58 -1.95 -14.03
N GLY A 67 -7.21 -2.22 -15.29
CA GLY A 67 -5.82 -2.43 -15.68
C GLY A 67 -5.26 -3.80 -15.26
N ASN A 68 -4.07 -3.82 -14.66
CA ASN A 68 -3.37 -5.05 -14.31
C ASN A 68 -3.86 -5.66 -12.98
N ILE A 69 -4.72 -6.67 -13.08
CA ILE A 69 -5.35 -7.34 -11.92
C ILE A 69 -4.33 -8.14 -11.09
N ASP A 70 -3.33 -8.75 -11.74
CA ASP A 70 -2.29 -9.50 -11.03
C ASP A 70 -1.46 -8.56 -10.15
N PHE A 71 -1.07 -7.39 -10.68
CA PHE A 71 -0.37 -6.38 -9.91
C PHE A 71 -1.23 -5.83 -8.77
N LEU A 72 -2.53 -5.62 -9.00
CA LEU A 72 -3.47 -5.22 -7.95
C LEU A 72 -3.57 -6.27 -6.83
N ARG A 73 -3.59 -7.57 -7.17
CA ARG A 73 -3.59 -8.67 -6.19
C ARG A 73 -2.29 -8.71 -5.41
N ASP A 74 -1.16 -8.53 -6.08
CA ASP A 74 0.17 -8.67 -5.48
C ASP A 74 0.65 -7.36 -4.81
N LEU A 75 -0.12 -6.26 -4.94
CA LEU A 75 0.19 -4.94 -4.42
C LEU A 75 0.61 -4.95 -2.94
N PRO A 76 -0.06 -5.66 -2.01
CA PRO A 76 0.37 -5.69 -0.61
C PRO A 76 1.80 -6.21 -0.44
N THR A 77 2.18 -7.22 -1.24
CA THR A 77 3.53 -7.80 -1.24
C THR A 77 4.53 -6.84 -1.89
N VAL A 78 4.19 -6.24 -3.03
CA VAL A 78 5.03 -5.27 -3.76
C VAL A 78 5.35 -4.05 -2.87
N LEU A 79 4.35 -3.51 -2.19
CA LEU A 79 4.51 -2.41 -1.25
C LEU A 79 5.14 -2.83 0.08
N GLY A 80 5.39 -4.13 0.28
CA GLY A 80 5.95 -4.64 1.53
C GLY A 80 5.07 -4.33 2.73
N LEU A 81 3.74 -4.29 2.57
CA LEU A 81 2.83 -4.03 3.68
C LEU A 81 2.95 -5.14 4.73
N GLY A 82 2.79 -4.74 5.99
CA GLY A 82 2.73 -5.67 7.12
C GLY A 82 3.34 -5.10 8.38
N ALA A 83 3.40 -5.94 9.41
CA ALA A 83 4.05 -5.61 10.66
C ALA A 83 5.55 -5.93 10.61
N TYR A 84 6.34 -5.06 11.24
CA TYR A 84 7.80 -5.13 11.31
C TYR A 84 8.27 -4.79 12.72
N LEU A 85 9.44 -5.32 13.07
CA LEU A 85 10.26 -4.76 14.14
C LEU A 85 11.28 -3.82 13.53
N VAL A 86 11.28 -2.57 13.96
CA VAL A 86 12.07 -1.46 13.41
C VAL A 86 13.00 -0.91 14.47
N LYS A 87 14.30 -0.89 14.20
CA LYS A 87 15.31 -0.33 15.09
C LYS A 87 15.52 1.16 14.84
N ASP A 88 16.25 1.82 15.75
CA ASP A 88 16.56 3.25 15.66
C ASP A 88 17.40 3.62 14.41
N ASP A 89 18.20 2.67 13.91
CA ASP A 89 18.94 2.78 12.64
C ASP A 89 18.05 2.60 11.39
N ARG A 90 16.74 2.48 11.59
CA ARG A 90 15.70 2.24 10.56
C ARG A 90 15.81 0.89 9.86
N THR A 91 16.65 -0.02 10.34
CA THR A 91 16.58 -1.41 9.89
C THR A 91 15.28 -2.04 10.36
N ARG A 92 14.61 -2.76 9.47
CA ARG A 92 13.32 -3.38 9.73
C ARG A 92 13.34 -4.85 9.36
N ARG A 93 12.72 -5.68 10.19
CA ARG A 93 12.53 -7.11 9.94
C ARG A 93 11.06 -7.44 9.93
N LYS A 94 10.59 -8.09 8.86
CA LYS A 94 9.17 -8.40 8.65
C LYS A 94 8.73 -9.50 9.62
N LEU A 95 7.59 -9.31 10.25
CA LEU A 95 6.95 -10.31 11.09
C LEU A 95 6.14 -11.28 10.25
N ASP A 96 5.94 -12.48 10.77
CA ASP A 96 5.07 -13.48 10.15
C ASP A 96 3.62 -12.96 10.14
N PRO A 97 2.88 -13.09 9.02
CA PRO A 97 1.54 -12.51 8.88
C PRO A 97 0.47 -13.18 9.77
N THR A 98 0.75 -14.36 10.32
CA THR A 98 -0.18 -15.12 11.17
C THR A 98 0.21 -15.08 12.65
N ASN A 99 1.50 -14.91 12.96
CA ASN A 99 1.98 -14.85 14.33
C ASN A 99 3.16 -13.88 14.50
N HIS A 100 2.87 -12.70 15.07
CA HIS A 100 3.84 -11.62 15.23
C HIS A 100 4.92 -11.88 16.28
N TYR A 101 4.85 -12.98 17.04
CA TYR A 101 5.96 -13.47 17.87
C TYR A 101 7.00 -14.26 17.07
N LYS A 102 6.88 -14.25 15.73
CA LYS A 102 7.85 -14.79 14.78
C LYS A 102 8.13 -13.77 13.69
N PHE A 103 9.35 -13.78 13.18
CA PHE A 103 9.70 -13.16 11.93
C PHE A 103 9.16 -13.98 10.76
N ALA A 104 9.07 -13.36 9.57
CA ALA A 104 8.62 -14.04 8.35
C ALA A 104 9.51 -15.23 7.92
N ASP A 105 10.74 -15.29 8.44
CA ASP A 105 11.66 -16.43 8.27
C ASP A 105 11.42 -17.57 9.30
N GLY A 106 10.45 -17.41 10.20
CA GLY A 106 10.11 -18.36 11.26
C GLY A 106 10.90 -18.20 12.56
N SER A 107 11.93 -17.35 12.59
CA SER A 107 12.71 -17.11 13.81
C SER A 107 11.90 -16.36 14.88
N PRO A 108 12.17 -16.54 16.18
CA PRO A 108 11.42 -15.88 17.25
C PRO A 108 11.57 -14.34 17.21
N ALA A 109 10.47 -13.63 17.45
CA ALA A 109 10.42 -12.17 17.55
C ALA A 109 9.87 -11.74 18.92
N ALA A 110 10.49 -10.70 19.50
CA ALA A 110 10.08 -10.13 20.78
C ALA A 110 9.53 -8.72 20.59
N LEU A 111 8.27 -8.52 21.00
CA LEU A 111 7.54 -7.26 20.84
C LEU A 111 7.75 -6.28 22.00
N ASN A 112 8.59 -6.61 22.99
CA ASN A 112 8.80 -5.84 24.22
C ASN A 112 9.82 -4.69 24.10
N GLY A 113 10.20 -4.33 22.87
CA GLY A 113 11.20 -3.30 22.58
C GLY A 113 12.65 -3.82 22.46
N SER A 114 12.95 -5.04 22.91
CA SER A 114 14.32 -5.60 22.82
C SER A 114 14.82 -5.80 21.39
N MET A 115 13.89 -5.96 20.44
CA MET A 115 14.19 -6.16 19.02
C MET A 115 13.76 -4.97 18.13
N GLY A 116 13.36 -3.85 18.74
CA GLY A 116 12.89 -2.64 18.05
C GLY A 116 11.41 -2.34 18.30
N GLN A 117 10.94 -1.30 17.61
CA GLN A 117 9.57 -0.80 17.61
C GLN A 117 8.68 -1.69 16.72
N TYR A 118 7.50 -2.04 17.19
CA TYR A 118 6.50 -2.86 16.53
C TYR A 118 5.58 -2.01 15.63
N LEU A 119 5.99 -1.81 14.38
CA LEU A 119 5.35 -0.88 13.45
C LEU A 119 4.65 -1.60 12.29
N TRP A 120 3.53 -1.04 11.83
CA TRP A 120 2.96 -1.34 10.52
C TRP A 120 3.66 -0.49 9.47
N CYS A 121 4.37 -1.10 8.53
CA CYS A 121 5.20 -0.38 7.57
C CYS A 121 4.76 -0.58 6.11
N TRP A 122 5.25 0.32 5.27
CA TRP A 122 5.13 0.28 3.81
C TRP A 122 6.44 0.70 3.14
N ASN A 123 6.61 0.31 1.88
CA ASN A 123 7.66 0.79 1.00
C ASN A 123 7.26 2.10 0.34
N LYS A 124 8.25 2.81 -0.20
CA LYS A 124 8.03 3.94 -1.09
C LYS A 124 7.07 3.53 -2.21
N HIS A 125 6.08 4.37 -2.49
CA HIS A 125 5.20 4.22 -3.64
C HIS A 125 4.67 5.57 -4.11
N TYR A 126 4.00 5.54 -5.25
CA TYR A 126 3.33 6.66 -5.84
C TYR A 126 1.84 6.40 -5.83
N TYR A 127 1.09 7.40 -5.37
CA TYR A 127 -0.36 7.42 -5.43
C TYR A 127 -0.79 8.48 -6.44
N SER A 128 -1.81 8.18 -7.21
CA SER A 128 -2.44 9.19 -8.05
C SER A 128 -3.92 8.91 -8.18
N TRP A 129 -4.67 9.97 -8.44
CA TRP A 129 -6.09 9.88 -8.72
C TRP A 129 -6.45 10.85 -9.86
N TRP A 130 -7.45 10.47 -10.64
CA TRP A 130 -7.99 11.30 -11.72
C TRP A 130 -9.46 10.96 -11.98
N ARG A 131 -10.14 11.85 -12.71
CA ARG A 131 -11.51 11.65 -13.18
C ARG A 131 -11.49 11.49 -14.69
N ASP A 132 -12.25 10.52 -15.18
CA ASP A 132 -12.50 10.34 -16.60
C ASP A 132 -13.97 9.95 -16.80
N GLY A 133 -14.73 10.85 -17.43
CA GLY A 133 -16.18 10.78 -17.50
C GLY A 133 -16.83 10.72 -16.11
N ASN A 134 -17.68 9.71 -15.90
CA ASN A 134 -18.39 9.46 -14.64
C ASN A 134 -17.58 8.65 -13.62
N TYR A 135 -16.31 8.36 -13.93
CA TYR A 135 -15.47 7.52 -13.10
C TYR A 135 -14.38 8.32 -12.41
N ILE A 136 -14.21 8.07 -11.12
CA ILE A 136 -12.98 8.39 -10.39
C ILE A 136 -12.08 7.17 -10.36
N TYR A 137 -10.79 7.38 -10.64
CA TYR A 137 -9.75 6.37 -10.63
C TYR A 137 -8.79 6.67 -9.48
N GLU A 138 -8.43 5.64 -8.73
CA GLU A 138 -7.34 5.68 -7.77
C GLU A 138 -6.30 4.62 -8.14
N ALA A 139 -5.05 5.06 -8.21
CA ALA A 139 -3.95 4.25 -8.69
C ALA A 139 -2.76 4.29 -7.74
N VAL A 140 -2.12 3.12 -7.58
CA VAL A 140 -0.88 2.97 -6.83
C VAL A 140 0.16 2.25 -7.68
N SER A 141 1.39 2.76 -7.68
CA SER A 141 2.51 2.17 -8.40
C SER A 141 3.83 2.33 -7.62
N THR A 142 4.81 1.49 -7.95
CA THR A 142 6.20 1.66 -7.49
C THR A 142 6.95 2.74 -8.26
N GLU A 143 6.41 3.17 -9.39
CA GLU A 143 6.99 4.16 -10.31
C GLU A 143 6.06 5.39 -10.45
N PRO A 144 6.58 6.57 -10.84
CA PRO A 144 5.76 7.75 -11.04
C PRO A 144 4.61 7.50 -12.02
N ILE A 145 3.42 7.98 -11.67
CA ILE A 145 2.20 7.85 -12.46
C ILE A 145 2.02 9.12 -13.29
N ALA A 146 1.90 8.98 -14.61
CA ALA A 146 1.79 10.11 -15.52
C ALA A 146 0.38 10.73 -15.58
N GLN A 147 -0.64 9.99 -15.17
CA GLN A 147 -2.04 10.40 -15.20
C GLN A 147 -2.42 11.00 -13.85
N GLY A 148 -3.07 12.17 -13.84
CA GLY A 148 -3.52 12.82 -12.60
C GLY A 148 -2.40 13.46 -11.78
N GLU A 149 -2.75 13.91 -10.58
CA GLU A 149 -1.78 14.41 -9.62
C GLU A 149 -1.02 13.25 -8.98
N CYS A 150 0.30 13.23 -9.13
CA CYS A 150 1.13 12.13 -8.64
C CYS A 150 1.79 12.50 -7.30
N TYR A 151 1.39 11.80 -6.25
CA TYR A 151 1.90 11.95 -4.89
C TYR A 151 3.00 10.94 -4.62
N TYR A 152 4.15 11.43 -4.16
CA TYR A 152 5.23 10.60 -3.64
C TYR A 152 4.96 10.25 -2.18
N ILE A 153 4.81 8.95 -1.89
CA ILE A 153 4.65 8.44 -0.53
C ILE A 153 5.99 7.80 -0.11
N PRO A 154 6.72 8.40 0.86
CA PRO A 154 7.96 7.84 1.35
C PRO A 154 7.73 6.50 2.07
N ALA A 155 8.77 5.67 2.10
CA ALA A 155 8.76 4.51 2.98
C ALA A 155 8.61 4.97 4.43
N GLY A 156 7.72 4.30 5.17
CA GLY A 156 7.37 4.72 6.52
C GLY A 156 6.66 3.62 7.27
N GLY A 157 6.22 3.97 8.48
CA GLY A 157 5.39 3.11 9.30
C GLY A 157 4.68 3.88 10.39
N THR A 158 3.64 3.25 10.93
CA THR A 158 2.88 3.73 12.08
C THR A 158 2.83 2.64 13.15
N SER A 159 2.36 2.95 14.35
CA SER A 159 2.18 1.94 15.39
C SER A 159 1.26 0.82 14.91
N ALA A 160 1.71 -0.43 15.01
CA ALA A 160 0.93 -1.57 14.54
C ALA A 160 -0.36 -1.82 15.35
N PHE A 161 -0.45 -1.28 16.57
CA PHE A 161 -1.63 -1.40 17.44
C PHE A 161 -2.46 -0.11 17.52
N GLY A 162 -2.09 0.94 16.78
CA GLY A 162 -2.83 2.21 16.76
C GLY A 162 -2.76 3.04 18.05
N ALA A 163 -1.93 2.66 19.02
CA ALA A 163 -1.63 3.46 20.21
C ALA A 163 -0.11 3.52 20.45
N GLY A 164 0.34 4.21 21.49
CA GLY A 164 1.76 4.27 21.88
C GLY A 164 1.92 4.08 23.38
N VAL A 165 3.05 3.52 23.77
CA VAL A 165 3.56 3.58 25.15
C VAL A 165 4.67 4.61 25.21
N MET A 166 4.93 5.15 26.39
CA MET A 166 6.03 6.08 26.60
C MET A 166 7.18 5.32 27.25
N ASP A 167 8.38 5.43 26.70
CA ASP A 167 9.58 5.12 27.46
C ASP A 167 9.78 6.21 28.51
N ARG A 168 9.46 5.91 29.77
CA ARG A 168 9.51 6.88 30.88
C ARG A 168 10.94 7.27 31.26
N THR A 169 11.96 6.59 30.76
CA THR A 169 13.37 6.94 31.00
C THR A 169 13.86 7.97 29.99
N SER A 170 13.52 7.80 28.70
CA SER A 170 14.00 8.67 27.61
C SER A 170 12.97 9.69 27.12
N ASN A 171 11.72 9.60 27.58
CA ASN A 171 10.55 10.34 27.10
C ASN A 171 10.31 10.20 25.58
N LEU A 172 10.56 9.00 25.05
CA LEU A 172 10.31 8.67 23.65
C LEU A 172 9.01 7.88 23.49
N LEU A 173 8.21 8.25 22.50
CA LEU A 173 7.06 7.46 22.08
C LEU A 173 7.54 6.15 21.46
N CYS A 174 7.03 5.06 22.00
CA CYS A 174 7.34 3.71 21.58
C CYS A 174 6.07 2.98 21.14
N SER A 175 6.24 2.06 20.22
CA SER A 175 5.24 1.09 19.80
C SER A 175 5.79 -0.29 20.16
N LEU A 176 5.34 -0.85 21.28
CA LEU A 176 5.77 -2.15 21.79
C LEU A 176 4.71 -2.76 22.72
N ILE A 177 4.82 -4.06 23.01
CA ILE A 177 3.99 -4.79 23.96
C ILE A 177 4.87 -5.20 25.13
N SER A 178 4.73 -4.52 26.26
CA SER A 178 5.53 -4.78 27.46
C SER A 178 4.77 -4.44 28.73
N ASP A 179 4.99 -5.26 29.75
CA ASP A 179 4.53 -5.03 31.12
C ASP A 179 5.65 -4.46 32.01
N ASP A 180 6.78 -4.08 31.42
CA ASP A 180 7.89 -3.44 32.14
C ASP A 180 7.47 -2.06 32.67
N VAL A 181 7.82 -1.77 33.92
CA VAL A 181 7.62 -0.50 34.62
C VAL A 181 8.16 0.71 33.86
N ARG A 182 9.19 0.53 33.01
CA ARG A 182 9.75 1.55 32.12
C ARG A 182 8.72 2.05 31.10
N TYR A 183 7.83 1.19 30.62
CA TYR A 183 6.86 1.50 29.58
C TYR A 183 5.44 1.72 30.10
N ARG A 184 5.31 2.00 31.41
CA ARG A 184 4.01 2.18 32.08
C ARG A 184 3.13 3.19 31.35
N GLY A 185 1.94 2.74 31.01
CA GLY A 185 0.90 3.54 30.35
C GLY A 185 0.22 4.53 31.26
N GLY A 186 -0.96 4.98 30.83
CA GLY A 186 -1.78 5.93 31.57
C GLY A 186 -1.01 7.19 31.94
N ASN A 187 -1.32 7.72 33.14
CA ASN A 187 -0.65 8.86 33.75
C ASN A 187 0.60 8.47 34.56
N ASN A 188 1.21 7.31 34.29
CA ASN A 188 2.43 6.82 34.95
C ASN A 188 2.33 6.62 36.48
N ASN A 189 1.18 6.13 36.98
CA ASN A 189 1.01 5.88 38.42
C ASN A 189 1.57 4.51 38.86
N ALA A 190 2.76 4.51 39.46
CA ALA A 190 3.42 3.29 39.97
C ALA A 190 2.69 2.62 41.14
N ALA A 191 1.85 3.35 41.89
CA ALA A 191 1.10 2.78 43.02
C ALA A 191 0.06 1.74 42.58
N TYR A 192 -0.25 1.65 41.28
CA TYR A 192 -1.24 0.73 40.75
C TYR A 192 -0.64 -0.55 40.16
N ASP A 193 0.68 -0.68 40.09
CA ASP A 193 1.35 -1.78 39.37
C ASP A 193 0.93 -3.17 39.89
N ASP A 194 0.84 -3.35 41.20
CA ASP A 194 0.43 -4.61 41.86
C ASP A 194 -1.09 -4.71 42.12
N THR A 195 -1.88 -3.90 41.42
CA THR A 195 -3.33 -3.82 41.62
C THR A 195 -4.09 -4.12 40.34
N TYR A 196 -5.39 -4.40 40.45
CA TYR A 196 -6.28 -4.54 39.29
C TYR A 196 -6.39 -3.26 38.43
N ARG A 197 -5.87 -2.12 38.91
CA ARG A 197 -5.87 -0.82 38.23
C ARG A 197 -4.55 -0.54 37.49
N THR A 198 -3.70 -1.56 37.33
CA THR A 198 -2.37 -1.41 36.72
C THR A 198 -2.40 -0.75 35.35
N PHE A 199 -1.39 0.10 35.11
CA PHE A 199 -1.14 0.74 33.82
C PHE A 199 -0.05 0.04 33.00
N LEU A 200 0.52 -1.06 33.51
CA LEU A 200 1.42 -1.92 32.75
C LEU A 200 0.66 -2.57 31.59
N GLY A 201 1.30 -2.66 30.42
CA GLY A 201 0.66 -3.15 29.19
C GLY A 201 -0.46 -2.25 28.64
N LYS A 202 -0.58 -0.99 29.11
CA LYS A 202 -1.58 -0.01 28.62
C LYS A 202 -0.93 1.10 27.82
N ALA A 203 -1.69 1.70 26.91
CA ALA A 203 -1.25 2.90 26.19
C ALA A 203 -1.01 4.07 27.15
N ALA A 204 -0.06 4.94 26.81
CA ALA A 204 0.19 6.16 27.56
C ALA A 204 -0.94 7.18 27.31
N SER A 205 -1.34 7.92 28.35
CA SER A 205 -2.38 8.95 28.26
C SER A 205 -2.04 10.15 29.13
N ASN A 206 -2.80 11.25 29.00
CA ASN A 206 -2.56 12.50 29.74
C ASN A 206 -1.15 13.08 29.55
N ILE A 207 -0.60 12.98 28.33
CA ILE A 207 0.67 13.61 27.95
C ILE A 207 0.37 14.78 27.02
N ALA A 208 0.92 15.95 27.31
CA ALA A 208 0.76 17.12 26.46
C ALA A 208 1.56 16.96 25.15
N ALA A 209 1.00 17.41 24.03
CA ALA A 209 1.68 17.36 22.74
C ALA A 209 3.01 18.13 22.72
N THR A 210 3.14 19.18 23.55
CA THR A 210 4.37 19.97 23.74
C THR A 210 5.51 19.21 24.42
N THR A 211 5.29 17.95 24.81
CA THR A 211 6.32 17.08 25.39
C THR A 211 7.24 16.48 24.31
N PHE A 212 6.88 16.61 23.03
CA PHE A 212 7.56 16.00 21.88
C PHE A 212 8.14 17.04 20.92
#